data_AF-A0A834TDD4-F1
#
_entry.id   AF-A0A834TDD4-F1
#
_cell.length_a   1.000
_cell.length_b   1.000
_cell.length_c   1.000
_cell.angle_alpha   90.00
_cell.angle_beta   90.00
_cell.angle_gamma   90.00
#
_symmetry.space_group_name_H-M   'P 1'
#
loop_
_entity.id
_entity.type
_entity.pdbx_description
1 polymer ?
#
loop_
_entity_poly.entity_id
_entity_poly.type
_entity_poly.pdbx_seq_one_letter_code
_entity_poly.pdbx_strand_id
1 'polypeptide(L)'
;MSRERLKRAVLPPAQENIDKLEKVVKEGNYYGAQQMYKSISARYISAQRYSEALDLLQSGACIQLEHGQVTCGGELALLFVETLGKAKIHYDDETLDRLLKIYKAFPRVPLPQHLRVDDDMQQISEALGAAKVRVESCSSFLKAAIR
;
A
#
# COMPACT_ATOMS: atom_id res chain seq x y z
N MET A 1 -23.67 29.39 14.43
CA MET A 1 -22.79 29.82 13.33
C MET A 1 -21.41 30.12 13.90
N SER A 2 -20.38 29.54 13.28
CA SER A 2 -18.96 29.94 13.35
C SER A 2 -18.30 30.06 14.73
N ARG A 3 -17.98 28.93 15.34
CA ARG A 3 -16.70 28.83 16.04
C ARG A 3 -15.77 28.05 15.13
N GLU A 4 -14.78 28.77 14.62
CA GLU A 4 -13.47 28.27 14.23
C GLU A 4 -13.43 26.76 13.98
N ARG A 5 -13.44 26.38 12.71
CA ARG A 5 -12.68 25.21 12.24
C ARG A 5 -11.25 25.44 12.69
N LEU A 6 -11.00 25.13 13.97
CA LEU A 6 -9.76 25.32 14.71
C LEU A 6 -8.66 24.77 13.83
N LYS A 7 -7.95 25.70 13.19
CA LYS A 7 -6.70 25.53 12.45
C LYS A 7 -6.68 24.19 11.72
N ARG A 8 -7.03 24.16 10.42
CA ARG A 8 -6.48 23.15 9.50
C ARG A 8 -4.98 23.15 9.77
N ALA A 9 -4.49 22.26 10.63
CA ALA A 9 -3.08 22.17 10.96
C ALA A 9 -2.41 22.08 9.60
N VAL A 10 -1.50 23.00 9.31
CA VAL A 10 -0.81 23.05 8.02
C VAL A 10 -0.19 21.67 7.84
N LEU A 11 -0.87 20.84 7.04
CA LEU A 11 -0.44 19.48 6.81
C LEU A 11 0.84 19.62 5.99
N PRO A 12 1.96 19.02 6.44
CA PRO A 12 3.22 19.15 5.73
C PRO A 12 3.07 18.58 4.30
N PRO A 13 4.00 18.89 3.39
CA PRO A 13 4.07 18.23 2.08
C PRO A 13 4.11 16.71 2.23
N ALA A 14 3.57 15.99 1.23
CA ALA A 14 3.57 14.53 1.24
C ALA A 14 4.99 13.97 1.43
N GLN A 15 5.97 14.55 0.73
CA GLN A 15 7.36 14.10 0.74
C GLN A 15 7.97 14.04 2.15
N GLU A 16 7.68 15.02 3.01
CA GLU A 16 8.23 15.04 4.37
C GLU A 16 7.70 13.86 5.22
N ASN A 17 6.43 13.50 5.04
CA ASN A 17 5.84 12.33 5.70
C ASN A 17 6.35 11.04 5.07
N ILE A 18 6.48 10.99 3.74
CA ILE A 18 7.04 9.85 3.01
C ILE A 18 8.43 9.52 3.57
N ASP A 19 9.35 10.49 3.59
CA ASP A 19 10.73 10.28 4.04
C ASP A 19 10.79 9.76 5.49
N LYS A 20 9.90 10.25 6.35
CA LYS A 20 9.80 9.79 7.74
C LYS A 20 9.29 8.35 7.82
N LEU A 21 8.22 8.03 7.11
CA LEU A 21 7.61 6.71 7.17
C LEU A 21 8.48 5.64 6.49
N GLU A 22 9.18 5.99 5.42
CA GLU A 22 10.14 5.07 4.79
C GLU A 22 11.27 4.68 5.74
N LYS A 23 11.72 5.60 6.61
CA LYS A 23 12.69 5.26 7.67
C LYS A 23 12.10 4.25 8.66
N VAL A 24 10.87 4.45 9.10
CA VAL A 24 10.19 3.51 10.02
C VAL A 24 10.03 2.11 9.40
N VAL A 25 9.74 2.04 8.10
CA VAL A 25 9.70 0.77 7.37
C VAL A 25 11.08 0.12 7.34
N LYS A 26 12.13 0.89 7.03
CA LYS A 26 13.53 0.41 7.00
C LYS A 26 14.04 -0.03 8.37
N GLU A 27 13.51 0.54 9.45
CA GLU A 27 13.75 0.12 10.84
C GLU A 27 13.00 -1.18 11.21
N GLY A 28 12.19 -1.73 10.30
CA GLY A 28 11.47 -2.99 10.47
C GLY A 28 10.11 -2.86 11.16
N ASN A 29 9.67 -1.64 11.51
CA ASN A 29 8.35 -1.42 12.11
C ASN A 29 7.27 -1.30 11.02
N TYR A 30 7.05 -2.41 10.32
CA TYR A 30 6.16 -2.48 9.15
C TYR A 30 4.70 -2.17 9.48
N TYR A 31 4.15 -2.82 10.49
CA TYR A 31 2.76 -2.61 10.90
C TYR A 31 2.54 -1.20 11.47
N GLY A 32 3.47 -0.70 12.29
CA GLY A 32 3.40 0.67 12.81
C GLY A 32 3.45 1.71 11.68
N ALA A 33 4.36 1.53 10.72
CA ALA A 33 4.43 2.37 9.52
C ALA A 33 3.11 2.34 8.75
N GLN A 34 2.53 1.16 8.54
CA GLN A 34 1.25 1.00 7.84
C GLN A 34 0.13 1.81 8.51
N GLN A 35 0.00 1.73 9.83
CA GLN A 35 -1.02 2.50 10.56
C GLN A 35 -0.80 4.01 10.44
N MET A 36 0.47 4.45 10.42
CA MET A 36 0.79 5.86 10.19
C MET A 36 0.47 6.31 8.75
N TYR A 37 0.79 5.49 7.74
CA TYR A 37 0.38 5.74 6.34
C TYR A 37 -1.14 5.91 6.21
N LYS A 38 -1.93 5.03 6.86
CA LYS A 38 -3.41 5.12 6.88
C LYS A 38 -3.90 6.38 7.58
N SER A 39 -3.32 6.71 8.74
CA SER A 39 -3.72 7.89 9.52
C SER A 39 -3.45 9.20 8.77
N ILE A 40 -2.25 9.34 8.20
CA ILE A 40 -1.85 10.57 7.50
C ILE A 40 -2.60 10.72 6.17
N SER A 41 -2.77 9.64 5.39
CA SER A 41 -3.56 9.70 4.15
C SER A 41 -5.01 10.09 4.42
N ALA A 42 -5.65 9.56 5.48
CA ALA A 42 -6.99 9.96 5.89
C ALA A 42 -7.11 11.46 6.20
N ARG A 43 -6.06 12.07 6.79
CA ARG A 43 -6.01 13.51 7.03
C ARG A 43 -5.91 14.31 5.74
N TYR A 44 -5.09 13.89 4.77
CA TYR A 44 -5.02 14.52 3.45
C TYR A 44 -6.35 14.42 2.70
N ILE A 45 -6.98 13.23 2.68
CA ILE A 45 -8.29 13.00 2.07
C ILE A 45 -9.36 13.89 2.69
N SER A 46 -9.40 14.00 4.02
CA SER A 46 -10.33 14.88 4.75
C SER A 46 -10.11 16.36 4.43
N ALA A 47 -8.88 16.72 4.05
CA ALA A 47 -8.52 18.06 3.59
C ALA A 47 -8.71 18.27 2.07
N GLN A 48 -9.24 17.27 1.33
CA GLN A 48 -9.36 17.25 -0.13
C GLN A 48 -8.01 17.36 -0.87
N ARG A 49 -6.91 17.00 -0.20
CA ARG A 49 -5.55 16.97 -0.73
C ARG A 49 -5.25 15.58 -1.32
N TYR A 50 -5.97 15.23 -2.39
CA TYR A 50 -5.97 13.86 -2.92
C TYR A 50 -4.63 13.49 -3.56
N SER A 51 -3.94 14.41 -4.22
CA SER A 51 -2.62 14.15 -4.80
C SER A 51 -1.64 13.68 -3.72
N GLU A 52 -1.56 14.42 -2.61
CA GLU A 52 -0.67 14.08 -1.50
C GLU A 52 -1.05 12.77 -0.80
N ALA A 53 -2.36 12.49 -0.70
CA ALA A 53 -2.82 11.21 -0.18
C ALA A 53 -2.38 10.05 -1.08
N LEU A 54 -2.52 10.19 -2.39
CA LEU A 54 -2.13 9.17 -3.37
C LEU A 54 -0.62 8.95 -3.40
N ASP A 55 0.17 10.03 -3.31
CA ASP A 55 1.65 9.94 -3.29
C ASP A 55 2.12 9.16 -2.06
N LEU A 56 1.54 9.49 -0.91
CA LEU A 56 1.82 8.81 0.35
C LEU A 56 1.41 7.33 0.30
N LEU A 57 0.22 7.01 -0.21
CA LEU A 57 -0.29 5.65 -0.29
C LEU A 57 0.50 4.79 -1.29
N GLN A 58 0.86 5.35 -2.44
CA GLN A 58 1.68 4.66 -3.44
C GLN A 58 3.09 4.37 -2.89
N SER A 59 3.74 5.35 -2.24
CA SER A 59 5.04 5.15 -1.57
C SER A 59 4.94 4.02 -0.53
N GLY A 60 3.96 4.12 0.38
CA GLY A 60 3.77 3.13 1.43
C GLY A 60 3.46 1.74 0.90
N ALA A 61 2.61 1.61 -0.13
CA ALA A 61 2.34 0.34 -0.78
C ALA A 61 3.62 -0.27 -1.39
N CYS A 62 4.37 0.50 -2.18
CA CYS A 62 5.58 0.02 -2.84
C CYS A 62 6.63 -0.47 -1.83
N ILE A 63 6.99 0.37 -0.85
CA ILE A 63 8.07 0.02 0.09
C ILE A 63 7.70 -1.19 0.97
N GLN A 64 6.44 -1.30 1.39
CA GLN A 64 5.98 -2.46 2.17
C GLN A 64 6.04 -3.75 1.32
N LEU A 65 5.57 -3.69 0.07
CA LEU A 65 5.59 -4.83 -0.84
C LEU A 65 7.03 -5.26 -1.20
N GLU A 66 7.93 -4.29 -1.43
CA GLU A 66 9.36 -4.52 -1.67
C GLU A 66 10.05 -5.20 -0.48
N HIS A 67 9.62 -4.91 0.75
CA HIS A 67 10.05 -5.58 1.98
C HIS A 67 9.30 -6.91 2.27
N GLY A 68 8.51 -7.41 1.31
CA GLY A 68 7.76 -8.66 1.45
C GLY A 68 6.54 -8.58 2.38
N GLN A 69 6.17 -7.38 2.84
CA GLN A 69 5.03 -7.14 3.72
C GLN A 69 3.74 -7.03 2.91
N VAL A 70 3.35 -8.16 2.33
CA VAL A 70 2.24 -8.29 1.38
C VAL A 70 0.91 -7.81 1.94
N THR A 71 0.63 -8.14 3.20
CA THR A 71 -0.61 -7.73 3.86
C THR A 71 -0.63 -6.22 4.08
N CYS A 72 0.45 -5.67 4.63
CA CYS A 72 0.56 -4.24 4.92
C CYS A 72 0.52 -3.40 3.63
N GLY A 73 1.35 -3.75 2.64
CA GLY A 73 1.43 -3.06 1.37
C GLY A 73 0.17 -3.23 0.52
N GLY A 74 -0.45 -4.41 0.54
CA GLY A 74 -1.70 -4.68 -0.16
C GLY A 74 -2.88 -3.86 0.36
N GLU A 75 -2.98 -3.69 1.68
CA GLU A 75 -4.02 -2.84 2.28
C GLU A 75 -3.84 -1.35 1.89
N LEU A 76 -2.60 -0.86 1.84
CA LEU A 76 -2.30 0.49 1.37
C LEU A 76 -2.60 0.65 -0.14
N ALA A 77 -2.32 -0.39 -0.94
CA ALA A 77 -2.65 -0.44 -2.36
C ALA A 77 -4.17 -0.40 -2.59
N LEU A 78 -4.96 -1.11 -1.76
CA LEU A 78 -6.41 -1.05 -1.83
C LEU A 78 -6.93 0.36 -1.48
N LEU A 79 -6.38 0.95 -0.42
CA LEU A 79 -6.73 2.31 -0.01
C LEU A 79 -6.36 3.36 -1.07
N PHE A 80 -5.27 3.15 -1.82
CA PHE A 80 -4.91 3.97 -2.98
C PHE A 80 -6.04 3.97 -4.03
N VAL A 81 -6.54 2.79 -4.40
CA VAL A 81 -7.64 2.66 -5.37
C VAL A 81 -8.93 3.29 -4.86
N GLU A 82 -9.28 3.05 -3.60
CA GLU A 82 -10.45 3.70 -2.97
C GLU A 82 -10.33 5.23 -2.99
N THR A 83 -9.11 5.75 -2.85
CA THR A 83 -8.84 7.18 -2.88
C THR A 83 -8.98 7.75 -4.28
N LEU A 84 -8.56 7.03 -5.33
CA LEU A 84 -8.83 7.41 -6.73
C LEU A 84 -10.34 7.57 -6.97
N GLY A 85 -11.14 6.59 -6.53
CA GLY A 85 -12.60 6.63 -6.65
C GLY A 85 -13.22 7.81 -5.89
N LYS A 86 -12.76 8.09 -4.66
CA LYS A 86 -13.23 9.25 -3.88
C LYS A 86 -12.85 10.59 -4.51
N ALA A 87 -11.67 10.67 -5.12
CA ALA A 87 -11.18 11.87 -5.79
C ALA A 87 -11.86 12.12 -7.14
N LYS A 88 -12.61 11.15 -7.68
CA LYS A 88 -13.18 11.16 -9.04
C LYS A 88 -12.12 11.47 -10.10
N ILE A 89 -10.90 10.95 -9.91
CA ILE A 89 -9.81 11.13 -10.87
C ILE A 89 -10.17 10.37 -12.15
N HIS A 90 -10.05 11.05 -13.29
CA HIS A 90 -10.21 10.42 -14.58
C HIS A 90 -9.08 9.42 -14.80
N TYR A 91 -9.43 8.25 -15.31
CA TYR A 91 -8.43 7.27 -15.70
C TYR A 91 -7.61 7.81 -16.87
N ASP A 92 -6.33 8.05 -16.62
CA ASP A 92 -5.32 8.52 -17.57
C ASP A 92 -4.04 7.68 -17.46
N ASP A 93 -3.08 7.96 -18.34
CA ASP A 93 -1.80 7.24 -18.40
C ASP A 93 -1.02 7.37 -17.08
N GLU A 94 -1.11 8.52 -16.40
CA GLU A 94 -0.47 8.73 -15.09
C GLU A 94 -1.06 7.80 -14.02
N THR A 95 -2.39 7.72 -13.94
CA THR A 95 -3.08 6.83 -13.00
C THR A 95 -2.73 5.37 -13.26
N LEU A 96 -2.68 4.97 -14.55
CA LEU A 96 -2.27 3.63 -14.95
C LEU A 96 -0.81 3.34 -14.56
N ASP A 97 0.12 4.27 -14.80
CA ASP A 97 1.52 4.11 -14.43
C ASP A 97 1.70 3.90 -12.92
N ARG A 98 0.93 4.62 -12.11
CA ARG A 98 0.93 4.44 -10.64
C ARG A 98 0.40 3.08 -10.21
N LEU A 99 -0.68 2.61 -10.82
CA LEU A 99 -1.22 1.27 -10.58
C LEU A 99 -0.22 0.18 -11.00
N LEU A 100 0.42 0.34 -12.16
CA LEU A 100 1.45 -0.58 -12.66
C LEU A 100 2.68 -0.59 -11.75
N LYS A 101 3.06 0.55 -11.18
CA LYS A 101 4.16 0.63 -10.23
C LYS A 101 3.88 -0.18 -8.96
N ILE A 102 2.69 -0.02 -8.38
CA ILE A 102 2.26 -0.82 -7.22
C ILE A 102 2.20 -2.30 -7.58
N TYR A 103 1.61 -2.64 -8.73
CA TYR A 103 1.53 -4.03 -9.20
C TYR A 103 2.91 -4.68 -9.33
N LYS A 104 3.89 -3.97 -9.90
CA LYS A 104 5.26 -4.47 -10.06
C LYS A 104 5.99 -4.66 -8.74
N ALA A 105 5.60 -3.94 -7.68
CA ALA A 105 6.19 -4.09 -6.36
C ALA A 105 5.73 -5.37 -5.63
N PHE A 106 4.62 -5.99 -6.03
CA PHE A 106 4.18 -7.25 -5.41
C PHE A 106 5.25 -8.34 -5.57
N PRO A 107 5.64 -9.01 -4.47
CA PRO A 107 6.73 -9.97 -4.51
C PRO A 107 6.39 -11.17 -5.40
N ARG A 108 7.25 -11.42 -6.39
CA ARG A 108 7.16 -12.56 -7.32
C ARG A 108 8.02 -13.70 -6.79
N VAL A 109 7.52 -14.43 -5.80
CA VAL A 109 8.24 -15.61 -5.31
C VAL A 109 7.97 -16.78 -6.27
N PRO A 110 9.02 -17.41 -6.84
CA PRO A 110 8.84 -18.61 -7.63
C PRO A 110 8.27 -19.73 -6.77
N LEU A 111 7.27 -20.43 -7.30
CA LEU A 111 6.82 -21.69 -6.71
C LEU A 111 8.02 -22.63 -6.59
N PRO A 112 8.20 -23.34 -5.46
CA PRO A 112 9.25 -24.35 -5.33
C PRO A 112 9.13 -25.34 -6.49
N GLN A 113 10.06 -25.30 -7.44
CA GLN A 113 10.00 -26.13 -8.65
C GLN A 113 10.36 -27.59 -8.36
N HIS A 114 10.96 -27.88 -7.20
CA HIS A 114 11.32 -29.22 -6.74
C HIS A 114 10.94 -29.33 -5.27
N LEU A 115 9.75 -29.87 -5.00
CA LEU A 115 9.39 -30.35 -3.68
C LEU A 115 10.18 -31.64 -3.47
N ARG A 116 11.31 -31.58 -2.75
CA ARG A 116 12.00 -32.82 -2.39
C ARG A 116 11.09 -33.56 -1.41
N VAL A 117 11.03 -34.88 -1.52
CA VAL A 117 10.20 -35.73 -0.64
C VAL A 117 10.61 -35.57 0.84
N ASP A 118 11.83 -35.08 1.09
CA ASP A 118 12.39 -34.76 2.40
C ASP A 118 12.18 -33.29 2.84
N ASP A 119 11.53 -32.43 2.05
CA ASP A 119 11.21 -31.08 2.51
C ASP A 119 10.17 -31.17 3.63
N ASP A 120 10.46 -30.50 4.75
CA ASP A 120 9.58 -30.45 5.91
C ASP A 120 8.18 -30.01 5.45
N MET A 121 7.17 -30.86 5.67
CA MET A 121 5.77 -30.59 5.34
C MET A 121 5.29 -29.24 5.90
N GLN A 122 5.89 -28.80 7.01
CA GLN A 122 5.72 -27.50 7.63
C GLN A 122 6.17 -26.35 6.70
N GLN A 123 7.37 -26.43 6.11
CA GLN A 123 7.90 -25.41 5.19
C GLN A 123 7.04 -25.28 3.93
N ILE A 124 6.54 -26.41 3.40
CA ILE A 124 5.63 -26.42 2.26
C ILE A 124 4.32 -25.71 2.59
N SER A 125 3.74 -26.01 3.77
CA SER A 125 2.52 -25.38 4.25
C SER A 125 2.69 -23.86 4.41
N GLU A 126 3.81 -23.41 4.98
CA GLU A 126 4.13 -21.99 5.14
C GLU A 126 4.32 -21.29 3.80
N ALA A 127 5.06 -21.90 2.87
CA ALA A 127 5.27 -21.36 1.53
C ALA A 127 3.95 -21.23 0.75
N LEU A 128 3.08 -22.24 0.86
CA LEU A 128 1.75 -22.24 0.24
C LEU A 128 0.85 -21.17 0.88
N GLY A 129 0.86 -21.03 2.20
CA GLY A 129 0.14 -19.99 2.93
C GLY A 129 0.58 -18.59 2.48
N ALA A 130 1.89 -18.35 2.42
CA ALA A 130 2.43 -17.09 1.92
C ALA A 130 2.05 -16.82 0.45
N ALA A 131 2.05 -17.87 -0.40
CA ALA A 131 1.60 -17.76 -1.79
C ALA A 131 0.13 -17.38 -1.90
N LYS A 132 -0.73 -18.00 -1.09
CA LYS A 132 -2.15 -17.69 -1.03
C LYS A 132 -2.38 -16.23 -0.66
N VAL A 133 -1.75 -15.75 0.42
CA VAL A 133 -1.88 -14.34 0.86
C VAL A 133 -1.46 -13.37 -0.24
N ARG A 134 -0.37 -13.65 -0.97
CA ARG A 134 0.06 -12.85 -2.13
C ARG A 134 -0.99 -12.77 -3.22
N VAL A 135 -1.53 -13.92 -3.62
CA VAL A 135 -2.53 -13.99 -4.69
C VAL A 135 -3.81 -13.25 -4.28
N GLU A 136 -4.28 -13.45 -3.06
CA GLU A 136 -5.49 -12.80 -2.54
C GLU A 136 -5.32 -11.28 -2.43
N SER A 137 -4.20 -10.82 -1.89
CA SER A 137 -3.86 -9.40 -1.76
C SER A 137 -3.77 -8.72 -3.14
N CYS A 138 -2.97 -9.29 -4.06
CA CYS A 138 -2.82 -8.75 -5.41
C CYS A 138 -4.13 -8.80 -6.21
N SER A 139 -4.89 -9.90 -6.12
CA SER A 139 -6.16 -10.03 -6.84
C SER A 139 -7.18 -9.01 -6.34
N SER A 140 -7.24 -8.76 -5.03
CA SER A 140 -8.17 -7.79 -4.45
C SER A 140 -7.84 -6.38 -4.92
N PHE A 141 -6.55 -6.01 -4.91
CA PHE A 141 -6.07 -4.73 -5.47
C PHE A 141 -6.46 -4.56 -6.93
N LEU A 142 -6.14 -5.54 -7.80
CA LEU A 142 -6.44 -5.45 -9.23
C LEU A 142 -7.95 -5.41 -9.51
N LYS A 143 -8.75 -6.20 -8.79
CA LYS A 143 -10.22 -6.18 -8.91
C LYS A 143 -10.80 -4.84 -8.52
N ALA A 144 -10.23 -4.16 -7.52
CA ALA A 144 -10.66 -2.82 -7.15
C ALA A 144 -10.31 -1.81 -8.23
N ALA A 145 -9.15 -1.94 -8.88
CA ALA A 145 -8.64 -0.97 -9.85
C ALA A 145 -9.38 -0.99 -11.21
N ILE A 146 -10.09 -2.07 -11.54
CA ILE A 146 -10.77 -2.27 -12.83
C ILE A 146 -12.27 -1.92 -12.76
N ARG A 147 -12.79 -1.54 -11.59
CA ARG A 147 -14.19 -1.13 -11.39
C ARG A 147 -14.42 0.33 -11.75
#